data_AF-A0A1G1BXS0-F1
#
_entry.id   AF-A0A1G1BXS0-F1
#
_cell.length_a   1.000
_cell.length_b   1.000
_cell.length_c   1.000
_cell.angle_alpha   90.00
_cell.angle_beta   90.00
_cell.angle_gamma   90.00
#
_symmetry.space_group_name_H-M   'P 1'
#
loop_
_entity.id
_entity.type
_entity.pdbx_description
1 polymer ?
#
loop_
_entity_poly.entity_id
_entity_poly.type
_entity_poly.pdbx_seq_one_letter_code
_entity_poly.pdbx_strand_id
1 'polypeptide(L)'
;MRAVDGNLASSDDSRKRRKTSEAVRTPLYRFVVMPVAYALFKLIQLACRVLPPGFCYLVMRAVALAAWYLRPVRRRLVLRNLDIALGDKYTEAERRRIGRQSVQHFFLTGLDLLLAPQYYRDGRWRRFLEITPEQVAFFESMKSYPGPVAFCTGHFGSWEVGHATSGLCGGKLALIYRPLDFAWIEAEIRNIRGFFGNPIIPKKGALRSYMKMMKQNGWIGVIADQNAGTDGGFVSFFGVPVSTEVRHFLLFQRFPTKMTAAFVQREGLRFKFRFRAFFETEIRRDTDERTEAMRLAQWYTDCVQRVVEEAPEQYDWLHRRFRSRPPGAPSLYENLGKPLDRALLQAQPPAPIPPAEWSEGNATAG
;
A
#
# COMPACT_ATOMS: atom_id res chain seq x y z
N MET A 1 17.52 40.69 9.98
CA MET A 1 17.52 40.10 11.34
C MET A 1 16.51 38.95 11.34
N ARG A 2 17.04 37.72 11.41
CA ARG A 2 16.40 36.39 11.57
C ARG A 2 15.29 35.94 10.61
N ALA A 3 15.72 35.18 9.60
CA ALA A 3 14.99 34.08 8.98
C ALA A 3 15.16 32.80 9.83
N VAL A 4 14.06 32.26 10.37
CA VAL A 4 13.91 30.99 11.11
C VAL A 4 12.39 30.73 11.04
N ASP A 5 11.76 29.68 10.51
CA ASP A 5 12.04 28.26 10.42
C ASP A 5 11.30 27.67 9.22
N GLY A 6 11.99 26.92 8.37
CA GLY A 6 11.40 26.19 7.27
C GLY A 6 12.23 24.97 6.92
N ASN A 7 12.61 24.13 7.90
CA ASN A 7 13.37 22.92 7.55
C ASN A 7 13.44 21.77 8.57
N LEU A 8 12.42 21.53 9.39
CA LEU A 8 12.49 20.46 10.40
C LEU A 8 11.96 19.09 9.92
N ALA A 9 11.18 19.03 8.84
CA ALA A 9 10.59 17.76 8.36
C ALA A 9 11.35 17.08 7.21
N SER A 10 12.09 17.84 6.38
CA SER A 10 12.93 17.32 5.28
C SER A 10 14.33 16.89 5.78
N SER A 11 14.82 17.54 6.84
CA SER A 11 16.18 17.36 7.37
C SER A 11 16.34 16.07 8.17
N ASP A 12 15.29 15.56 8.83
CA ASP A 12 15.37 14.34 9.64
C ASP A 12 15.28 13.05 8.79
N ASP A 13 14.47 13.04 7.71
CA ASP A 13 14.44 11.90 6.77
C ASP A 13 15.68 11.88 5.87
N SER A 14 16.19 13.04 5.47
CA SER A 14 17.47 13.14 4.74
C SER A 14 18.68 12.84 5.62
N ARG A 15 18.73 13.26 6.90
CA ARG A 15 19.77 12.85 7.86
C ARG A 15 19.73 11.35 8.16
N LYS A 16 18.54 10.77 8.36
CA LYS A 16 18.40 9.31 8.55
C LYS A 16 18.86 8.54 7.32
N ARG A 17 18.48 8.98 6.11
CA ARG A 17 18.96 8.40 4.84
C ARG A 17 20.46 8.53 4.65
N ARG A 18 21.05 9.66 5.04
CA ARG A 18 22.51 9.87 4.97
C ARG A 18 23.24 8.94 5.95
N LYS A 19 22.73 8.79 7.17
CA LYS A 19 23.28 7.87 8.17
C LYS A 19 23.14 6.39 7.79
N THR A 20 22.01 5.94 7.22
CA THR A 20 21.91 4.56 6.72
C THR A 20 22.82 4.33 5.51
N SER A 21 22.91 5.28 4.59
CA SER A 21 23.87 5.26 3.46
C SER A 21 25.32 5.14 3.93
N GLU A 22 25.71 5.84 4.99
CA GLU A 22 27.05 5.78 5.57
C GLU A 22 27.31 4.46 6.32
N ALA A 23 26.34 3.96 7.09
CA ALA A 23 26.47 2.67 7.80
C ALA A 23 26.63 1.48 6.83
N VAL A 24 25.93 1.51 5.69
CA VAL A 24 26.00 0.49 4.62
C VAL A 24 27.39 0.40 3.96
N ARG A 25 28.22 1.43 4.12
CA ARG A 25 29.58 1.49 3.57
C ARG A 25 30.64 0.92 4.50
N THR A 26 30.30 0.55 5.74
CA THR A 26 31.28 0.01 6.68
C THR A 26 31.63 -1.45 6.36
N PRO A 27 32.90 -1.88 6.54
CA PRO A 27 33.30 -3.27 6.37
C PRO A 27 32.51 -4.24 7.26
N LEU A 28 32.25 -3.87 8.52
CA LEU A 28 31.43 -4.67 9.44
C LEU A 28 30.03 -4.93 8.87
N TYR A 29 29.38 -3.90 8.33
CA TYR A 29 28.06 -4.06 7.74
C TYR A 29 28.11 -4.98 6.51
N ARG A 30 29.08 -4.75 5.61
CA ARG A 30 29.21 -5.51 4.35
C ARG A 30 29.61 -6.97 4.54
N PHE A 31 30.55 -7.26 5.44
CA PHE A 31 31.14 -8.59 5.60
C PHE A 31 30.57 -9.40 6.76
N VAL A 32 29.79 -8.78 7.67
CA VAL A 32 29.20 -9.49 8.82
C VAL A 32 27.68 -9.34 8.84
N VAL A 33 27.17 -8.10 8.94
CA VAL A 33 25.72 -7.87 9.12
C VAL A 33 24.94 -8.37 7.90
N MET A 34 25.41 -8.08 6.70
CA MET A 34 24.76 -8.48 5.44
C MET A 34 24.71 -10.00 5.25
N PRO A 35 25.82 -10.76 5.36
CA PRO A 35 25.80 -12.22 5.31
C PRO A 35 24.90 -12.85 6.37
N VAL A 36 24.95 -12.36 7.62
CA VAL A 36 24.12 -12.88 8.70
C VAL A 36 22.63 -12.63 8.42
N ALA A 37 22.26 -11.41 8.00
CA ALA A 37 20.88 -11.09 7.64
C ALA A 37 20.38 -11.95 6.46
N TYR A 38 21.22 -12.18 5.46
CA TYR A 38 20.90 -13.04 4.34
C TYR A 38 20.76 -14.51 4.74
N ALA A 39 21.68 -15.04 5.56
CA ALA A 39 21.60 -16.40 6.08
C ALA A 39 20.32 -16.61 6.90
N LEU A 40 19.97 -15.66 7.78
CA LEU A 40 18.71 -15.68 8.51
C LEU A 40 17.49 -15.66 7.58
N PHE A 41 17.51 -14.83 6.54
CA PHE A 41 16.45 -14.82 5.53
C PHE A 41 16.30 -16.18 4.83
N LYS A 42 17.41 -16.85 4.46
CA LYS A 42 17.38 -18.19 3.85
C LYS A 42 16.90 -19.25 4.82
N LEU A 43 17.27 -19.17 6.10
CA LEU A 43 16.75 -20.06 7.14
C LEU A 43 15.23 -19.89 7.32
N ILE A 44 14.73 -18.66 7.31
CA ILE A 44 13.29 -18.39 7.36
C ILE A 44 12.59 -18.95 6.11
N GLN A 45 13.16 -18.75 4.91
CA GLN A 45 12.64 -19.36 3.68
C GLN A 45 12.58 -20.89 3.78
N LEU A 46 13.64 -21.54 4.30
CA LEU A 46 13.69 -22.98 4.47
C LEU A 46 12.65 -23.46 5.49
N ALA A 47 12.55 -22.79 6.63
CA ALA A 47 11.55 -23.09 7.66
C ALA A 47 10.13 -22.98 7.06
N CYS A 48 9.84 -21.94 6.28
CA CYS A 48 8.57 -21.78 5.59
C CYS A 48 8.27 -22.91 4.58
N ARG A 49 9.29 -23.62 4.06
CA ARG A 49 9.12 -24.73 3.13
C ARG A 49 8.83 -26.07 3.81
N VAL A 50 9.36 -26.25 5.01
CA VAL A 50 9.26 -27.54 5.73
C VAL A 50 8.10 -27.53 6.73
N LEU A 51 7.77 -26.37 7.31
CA LEU A 51 6.78 -26.25 8.37
C LEU A 51 5.36 -26.00 7.82
N PRO A 52 4.31 -26.53 8.46
CA PRO A 52 2.94 -26.21 8.10
C PRO A 52 2.63 -24.70 8.22
N PRO A 53 1.80 -24.11 7.34
CA PRO A 53 1.46 -22.68 7.39
C PRO A 53 0.93 -22.22 8.73
N GLY A 54 0.11 -23.04 9.39
CA GLY A 54 -0.45 -22.72 10.70
C GLY A 54 0.63 -22.48 11.76
N PHE A 55 1.73 -23.23 11.72
CA PHE A 55 2.85 -23.04 12.64
C PHE A 55 3.64 -21.78 12.29
N CYS A 56 3.97 -21.55 11.02
CA CYS A 56 4.62 -20.32 10.56
C CYS A 56 3.81 -19.07 10.97
N TYR A 57 2.48 -19.14 10.85
CA TYR A 57 1.57 -18.09 11.27
C TYR A 57 1.57 -17.88 12.78
N LEU A 58 1.56 -18.95 13.57
CA LEU A 58 1.63 -18.85 15.03
C LEU A 58 2.90 -18.12 15.47
N VAL A 59 4.05 -18.52 14.92
CA VAL A 59 5.34 -17.88 15.21
C VAL A 59 5.31 -16.41 14.80
N MET A 60 4.85 -16.11 13.58
CA MET A 60 4.82 -14.73 13.08
C MET A 60 3.87 -13.84 13.87
N ARG A 61 2.74 -14.37 14.36
CA ARG A 61 1.81 -13.66 15.25
C ARG A 61 2.46 -13.34 16.60
N ALA A 62 3.31 -14.22 17.13
CA ALA A 62 4.06 -13.98 18.36
C ALA A 62 5.14 -12.91 18.15
N VAL A 63 5.87 -12.94 17.02
CA VAL A 63 6.84 -11.90 16.64
C VAL A 63 6.16 -10.54 16.51
N ALA A 64 5.01 -10.48 15.84
CA ALA A 64 4.22 -9.25 15.72
C ALA A 64 3.71 -8.73 17.06
N LEU A 65 3.31 -9.64 17.96
CA LEU A 65 2.89 -9.29 19.33
C LEU A 65 4.06 -8.69 20.12
N ALA A 66 5.25 -9.30 20.05
CA ALA A 66 6.45 -8.74 20.64
C ALA A 66 6.75 -7.34 20.08
N ALA A 67 6.67 -7.16 18.76
CA ALA A 67 6.87 -5.86 18.12
C ALA A 67 5.88 -4.79 18.64
N TRP A 68 4.61 -5.15 18.86
CA TRP A 68 3.59 -4.25 19.41
C TRP A 68 3.93 -3.73 20.81
N TYR A 69 4.49 -4.59 21.68
CA TYR A 69 4.88 -4.20 23.04
C TYR A 69 6.22 -3.47 23.08
N LEU A 70 7.21 -3.94 22.31
CA LEU A 70 8.59 -3.43 22.30
C LEU A 70 8.77 -2.13 21.50
N ARG A 71 7.82 -1.76 20.62
CA ARG A 71 7.91 -0.54 19.78
C ARG A 71 6.80 0.46 20.10
N PRO A 72 6.84 1.11 21.29
CA PRO A 72 5.76 1.97 21.76
C PRO A 72 5.46 3.17 20.83
N VAL A 73 6.49 3.71 20.15
CA VAL A 73 6.30 4.79 19.15
C VAL A 73 5.43 4.33 17.98
N ARG A 74 5.63 3.10 17.48
CA ARG A 74 4.84 2.53 16.38
C ARG A 74 3.43 2.20 16.83
N ARG A 75 3.28 1.67 18.04
CA ARG A 75 1.98 1.48 18.69
C ARG A 75 1.18 2.79 18.78
N ARG A 76 1.80 3.86 19.28
CA ARG A 76 1.14 5.18 19.37
C ARG A 76 0.72 5.73 18.01
N LEU A 77 1.53 5.52 16.98
CA LEU A 77 1.18 5.89 15.61
C LEU A 77 -0.06 5.14 15.11
N VAL A 78 -0.08 3.82 15.26
CA VAL A 78 -1.23 2.98 14.88
C VAL A 78 -2.50 3.46 15.59
N LEU A 79 -2.42 3.67 16.91
CA LEU A 79 -3.55 4.15 17.70
C LEU A 79 -4.02 5.54 17.26
N ARG A 80 -3.10 6.46 16.93
CA ARG A 80 -3.47 7.78 16.41
C ARG A 80 -4.20 7.68 15.07
N ASN A 81 -3.73 6.84 14.15
CA ASN A 81 -4.43 6.65 12.87
C ASN A 81 -5.84 6.09 13.06
N LEU A 82 -5.99 5.10 13.94
CA LEU A 82 -7.29 4.53 14.29
C LEU A 82 -8.21 5.55 14.97
N ASP A 83 -7.67 6.43 15.80
CA ASP A 83 -8.45 7.48 16.47
C ASP A 83 -8.89 8.59 15.50
N ILE A 84 -8.07 8.89 14.48
CA ILE A 84 -8.45 9.80 13.39
C ILE A 84 -9.57 9.18 12.55
N ALA A 85 -9.38 7.94 12.09
CA ALA A 85 -10.27 7.32 11.10
C ALA A 85 -11.56 6.74 11.72
N LEU A 86 -11.45 6.17 12.91
CA LEU A 86 -12.49 5.32 13.50
C LEU A 86 -12.75 5.71 14.96
N GLY A 87 -12.40 6.95 15.32
CA GLY A 87 -12.48 7.51 16.66
C GLY A 87 -13.88 7.48 17.26
N ASP A 88 -14.87 7.74 16.42
CA ASP A 88 -16.28 7.86 16.80
C ASP A 88 -17.02 6.51 16.74
N LYS A 89 -16.43 5.50 16.08
CA LYS A 89 -17.01 4.17 15.89
C LYS A 89 -16.57 3.16 16.96
N TYR A 90 -15.32 3.27 17.44
CA TYR A 90 -14.75 2.31 18.38
C TYR A 90 -14.16 2.99 19.60
N THR A 91 -14.35 2.35 20.75
CA THR A 91 -13.71 2.73 22.02
C THR A 91 -12.19 2.60 21.94
N GLU A 92 -11.47 3.23 22.88
CA GLU A 92 -10.01 3.10 22.96
C GLU A 92 -9.54 1.64 23.09
N ALA A 93 -10.26 0.83 23.89
CA ALA A 93 -9.95 -0.58 24.09
C ALA A 93 -10.08 -1.40 22.78
N GLU A 94 -11.15 -1.14 22.02
CA GLU A 94 -11.37 -1.77 20.71
C GLU A 94 -10.32 -1.32 19.70
N ARG A 95 -10.02 -0.02 19.61
CA ARG A 95 -8.93 0.49 18.75
C ARG A 95 -7.59 -0.13 19.12
N ARG A 96 -7.32 -0.38 20.40
CA ARG A 96 -6.10 -1.08 20.85
C ARG A 96 -6.07 -2.54 20.41
N ARG A 97 -7.21 -3.24 20.42
CA ARG A 97 -7.33 -4.60 19.89
C ARG A 97 -7.11 -4.62 18.38
N ILE A 98 -7.80 -3.75 17.64
CA ILE A 98 -7.69 -3.60 16.17
C ILE A 98 -6.24 -3.27 15.79
N GLY A 99 -5.61 -2.30 16.46
CA GLY A 99 -4.23 -1.90 16.19
C GLY A 99 -3.22 -3.03 16.40
N ARG A 100 -3.41 -3.83 17.46
CA ARG A 100 -2.57 -5.02 17.70
C ARG A 100 -2.74 -6.05 16.58
N GLN A 101 -3.97 -6.31 16.14
CA GLN A 101 -4.25 -7.24 15.06
C GLN A 101 -3.72 -6.71 13.71
N SER A 102 -3.82 -5.41 13.44
CA SER A 102 -3.20 -4.76 12.27
C SER A 102 -1.70 -5.00 12.19
N VAL A 103 -0.97 -4.88 13.31
CA VAL A 103 0.44 -5.26 13.33
C VAL A 103 0.64 -6.75 13.04
N GLN A 104 -0.24 -7.64 13.53
CA GLN A 104 -0.16 -9.06 13.16
C GLN A 104 -0.40 -9.29 11.66
N HIS A 105 -1.43 -8.65 11.07
CA HIS A 105 -1.72 -8.76 9.64
C HIS A 105 -0.56 -8.25 8.78
N PHE A 106 0.07 -7.13 9.14
CA PHE A 106 1.24 -6.60 8.44
C PHE A 106 2.40 -7.62 8.38
N PHE A 107 2.73 -8.24 9.51
CA PHE A 107 3.77 -9.27 9.58
C PHE A 107 3.37 -10.54 8.80
N LEU A 108 2.10 -10.94 8.88
CA LEU A 108 1.58 -12.08 8.12
C LEU A 108 1.62 -11.83 6.61
N THR A 109 1.40 -10.60 6.12
CA THR A 109 1.52 -10.29 4.70
C THR A 109 2.95 -10.44 4.19
N GLY A 110 3.95 -10.09 5.01
CA GLY A 110 5.35 -10.41 4.72
C GLY A 110 5.64 -11.92 4.68
N LEU A 111 5.02 -12.68 5.59
CA LEU A 111 5.12 -14.15 5.59
C LEU A 111 4.43 -14.77 4.36
N ASP A 112 3.30 -14.24 3.93
CA ASP A 112 2.56 -14.74 2.78
C ASP A 112 3.37 -14.70 1.50
N LEU A 113 4.18 -13.66 1.31
CA LEU A 113 5.11 -13.58 0.20
C LEU A 113 6.03 -14.81 0.13
N LEU A 114 6.52 -15.29 1.27
CA LEU A 114 7.40 -16.46 1.35
C LEU A 114 6.65 -17.79 1.17
N LEU A 115 5.39 -17.85 1.61
CA LEU A 115 4.57 -19.05 1.51
C LEU A 115 3.94 -19.21 0.13
N ALA A 116 3.51 -18.12 -0.52
CA ALA A 116 2.73 -18.14 -1.75
C ALA A 116 3.31 -19.04 -2.85
N PRO A 117 4.62 -18.97 -3.21
CA PRO A 117 5.16 -19.84 -4.27
C PRO A 117 4.93 -21.34 -4.04
N GLN A 118 4.84 -21.79 -2.78
CA GLN A 118 4.72 -23.21 -2.45
C GLN A 118 3.31 -23.75 -2.64
N TYR A 119 2.29 -22.92 -2.38
CA TYR A 119 0.89 -23.32 -2.51
C TYR A 119 0.35 -23.07 -3.92
N TYR A 120 1.01 -22.20 -4.68
CA TYR A 120 0.50 -21.74 -5.97
C TYR A 120 1.02 -22.56 -7.15
N ARG A 121 2.14 -23.29 -7.00
CA ARG A 121 2.72 -24.15 -8.05
C ARG A 121 1.80 -25.27 -8.54
N ASP A 122 1.10 -25.95 -7.63
CA ASP A 122 0.40 -27.21 -7.95
C ASP A 122 -1.14 -27.05 -7.85
N GLY A 123 -1.66 -25.83 -8.03
CA GLY A 123 -3.11 -25.56 -7.91
C GLY A 123 -3.66 -25.59 -6.47
N ARG A 124 -2.83 -25.92 -5.47
CA ARG A 124 -3.21 -25.98 -4.04
C ARG A 124 -3.71 -24.63 -3.49
N TRP A 125 -3.41 -23.53 -4.15
CA TRP A 125 -3.89 -22.19 -3.82
C TRP A 125 -5.42 -22.13 -3.73
N ARG A 126 -6.16 -22.94 -4.52
CA ARG A 126 -7.63 -23.03 -4.49
C ARG A 126 -8.18 -23.49 -3.14
N ARG A 127 -7.37 -24.16 -2.30
CA ARG A 127 -7.76 -24.56 -0.94
C ARG A 127 -7.75 -23.38 0.04
N PHE A 128 -7.07 -22.31 -0.31
CA PHE A 128 -6.78 -21.19 0.58
C PHE A 128 -7.26 -19.86 0.04
N LEU A 129 -7.61 -19.74 -1.24
CA LEU A 129 -8.19 -18.54 -1.80
C LEU A 129 -9.56 -18.87 -2.38
N GLU A 130 -10.58 -18.28 -1.77
CA GLU A 130 -11.95 -18.30 -2.26
C GLU A 130 -12.11 -17.20 -3.33
N ILE A 131 -12.47 -17.64 -4.54
CA ILE A 131 -12.87 -16.78 -5.66
C ILE A 131 -14.29 -17.18 -6.03
N THR A 132 -15.24 -16.27 -5.90
CA THR A 132 -16.65 -16.52 -6.21
C THR A 132 -16.88 -16.57 -7.73
N PRO A 133 -17.98 -17.18 -8.23
CA PRO A 133 -18.30 -17.18 -9.65
C PRO A 133 -18.34 -15.77 -10.27
N GLU A 134 -18.86 -14.78 -9.54
CA GLU A 134 -18.90 -13.38 -9.98
C GLU A 134 -17.49 -12.81 -10.16
N GLN A 135 -16.54 -13.23 -9.32
CA GLN A 135 -15.15 -12.81 -9.38
C GLN A 135 -14.39 -13.51 -10.52
N VAL A 136 -14.72 -14.77 -10.80
CA VAL A 136 -14.24 -15.46 -12.01
C VAL A 136 -14.73 -14.72 -13.26
N ALA A 137 -16.04 -14.44 -13.35
CA ALA A 137 -16.62 -13.68 -14.46
C ALA A 137 -15.97 -12.30 -14.61
N PHE A 138 -15.67 -11.63 -13.50
CA PHE A 138 -14.93 -10.39 -13.48
C PHE A 138 -13.54 -10.54 -14.12
N PHE A 139 -12.73 -11.52 -13.72
CA PHE A 139 -11.41 -11.74 -14.34
C PHE A 139 -11.51 -12.08 -15.83
N GLU A 140 -12.49 -12.89 -16.23
CA GLU A 140 -12.74 -13.19 -17.65
C GLU A 140 -13.11 -11.92 -18.44
N SER A 141 -13.92 -11.02 -17.85
CA SER A 141 -14.25 -9.73 -18.47
C SER A 141 -13.05 -8.80 -18.61
N MET A 142 -12.07 -8.87 -17.69
CA MET A 142 -10.81 -8.11 -17.80
C MET A 142 -9.88 -8.70 -18.87
N LYS A 143 -9.91 -10.02 -19.09
CA LYS A 143 -9.13 -10.69 -20.13
C LYS A 143 -9.68 -10.43 -21.53
N SER A 144 -11.01 -10.41 -21.67
CA SER A 144 -11.67 -10.18 -22.95
C SER A 144 -11.72 -8.70 -23.34
N TYR A 145 -11.43 -7.78 -22.41
CA TYR A 145 -11.37 -6.36 -22.69
C TYR A 145 -10.21 -6.03 -23.66
N PRO A 146 -10.45 -5.35 -24.79
CA PRO A 146 -9.42 -5.10 -25.79
C PRO A 146 -8.46 -3.95 -25.42
N GLY A 147 -8.71 -3.24 -24.31
CA GLY A 147 -7.87 -2.14 -23.83
C GLY A 147 -7.07 -2.51 -22.57
N PRO A 148 -6.23 -1.59 -22.05
CA PRO A 148 -5.51 -1.81 -20.82
C PRO A 148 -6.42 -1.86 -19.58
N VAL A 149 -5.96 -2.55 -18.54
CA VAL A 149 -6.68 -2.67 -17.26
C VAL A 149 -5.83 -2.15 -16.11
N ALA A 150 -6.38 -1.28 -15.28
CA ALA A 150 -5.75 -0.78 -14.07
C ALA A 150 -6.38 -1.41 -12.82
N PHE A 151 -5.62 -2.25 -12.12
CA PHE A 151 -5.98 -2.82 -10.83
C PHE A 151 -5.42 -1.94 -9.71
N CYS A 152 -6.29 -1.20 -9.06
CA CYS A 152 -5.97 -0.44 -7.87
C CYS A 152 -6.20 -1.32 -6.62
N THR A 153 -5.19 -1.45 -5.76
CA THR A 153 -5.32 -2.16 -4.48
C THR A 153 -4.83 -1.28 -3.35
N GLY A 154 -4.86 -1.75 -2.11
CA GLY A 154 -4.38 -1.03 -0.93
C GLY A 154 -3.41 -1.88 -0.12
N HIS A 155 -2.76 -1.26 0.87
CA HIS A 155 -2.05 -1.97 1.94
C HIS A 155 -3.07 -2.57 2.92
N PHE A 156 -3.92 -3.45 2.39
CA PHE A 156 -5.03 -4.10 3.07
C PHE A 156 -4.99 -5.60 2.78
N GLY A 157 -5.24 -6.41 3.82
CA GLY A 157 -5.21 -7.86 3.70
C GLY A 157 -3.85 -8.35 3.23
N SER A 158 -3.81 -9.16 2.18
CA SER A 158 -2.56 -9.67 1.59
C SER A 158 -2.42 -9.28 0.12
N TRP A 159 -1.88 -8.09 -0.13
CA TRP A 159 -1.57 -7.61 -1.48
C TRP A 159 -0.51 -8.49 -2.19
N GLU A 160 0.37 -9.17 -1.44
CA GLU A 160 1.33 -10.13 -2.02
C GLU A 160 0.63 -11.36 -2.59
N VAL A 161 -0.42 -11.85 -1.92
CA VAL A 161 -1.28 -12.91 -2.44
C VAL A 161 -2.10 -12.42 -3.63
N GLY A 162 -2.60 -11.18 -3.58
CA GLY A 162 -3.27 -10.54 -4.72
C GLY A 162 -2.39 -10.50 -5.96
N HIS A 163 -1.13 -10.08 -5.81
CA HIS A 163 -0.14 -10.10 -6.88
C HIS A 163 0.12 -11.52 -7.39
N ALA A 164 0.32 -12.51 -6.50
CA ALA A 164 0.49 -13.90 -6.93
C ALA A 164 -0.71 -14.44 -7.72
N THR A 165 -1.92 -14.10 -7.28
CA THR A 165 -3.17 -14.54 -7.89
C THR A 165 -3.37 -13.93 -9.28
N SER A 166 -2.99 -12.67 -9.50
CA SER A 166 -3.17 -12.02 -10.80
C SER A 166 -2.43 -12.76 -11.92
N GLY A 167 -1.21 -13.24 -11.64
CA GLY A 167 -0.42 -14.03 -12.60
C GLY A 167 -1.06 -15.36 -12.95
N LEU A 168 -1.71 -16.01 -11.97
CA LEU A 168 -2.45 -17.26 -12.18
C LEU A 168 -3.75 -17.06 -12.98
N CYS A 169 -4.40 -15.91 -12.80
CA CYS A 169 -5.58 -15.53 -13.56
C CYS A 169 -5.25 -15.00 -14.95
N GLY A 170 -4.10 -15.38 -15.55
CA GLY A 170 -3.71 -15.05 -16.93
C GLY A 170 -3.28 -13.60 -17.17
N GLY A 171 -3.28 -12.77 -16.14
CA GLY A 171 -2.90 -11.37 -16.20
C GLY A 171 -1.42 -11.16 -15.95
N LYS A 172 -0.71 -10.52 -16.89
CA LYS A 172 0.66 -10.03 -16.65
C LYS A 172 0.61 -8.70 -15.89
N LEU A 173 0.17 -8.74 -14.64
CA LEU A 173 0.00 -7.54 -13.81
C LEU A 173 1.37 -6.94 -13.48
N ALA A 174 1.63 -5.75 -14.03
CA ALA A 174 2.86 -5.03 -13.74
C ALA A 174 2.83 -4.46 -12.31
N LEU A 175 3.76 -4.88 -11.46
CA LEU A 175 3.93 -4.37 -10.10
C LEU A 175 5.04 -3.33 -10.06
N ILE A 176 4.70 -2.12 -9.61
CA ILE A 176 5.71 -1.14 -9.21
C ILE A 176 6.13 -1.39 -7.76
N TYR A 177 7.43 -1.39 -7.54
CA TYR A 177 7.98 -1.42 -6.20
C TYR A 177 9.21 -0.51 -6.07
N ARG A 178 9.49 -0.12 -4.84
CA ARG A 178 10.79 0.46 -4.48
C ARG A 178 11.74 -0.69 -4.13
N PRO A 179 12.92 -0.79 -4.77
CA PRO A 179 13.95 -1.75 -4.36
C PRO A 179 14.26 -1.64 -2.87
N LEU A 180 14.42 -2.78 -2.21
CA LEU A 180 14.89 -2.82 -0.82
C LEU A 180 16.34 -2.36 -0.75
N ASP A 181 16.73 -1.75 0.36
CA ASP A 181 18.11 -1.27 0.55
C ASP A 181 19.14 -2.44 0.61
N PHE A 182 18.65 -3.66 0.85
CA PHE A 182 19.44 -4.89 0.99
C PHE A 182 19.48 -5.68 -0.34
N ALA A 183 20.52 -5.49 -1.15
CA ALA A 183 20.58 -6.03 -2.53
C ALA A 183 20.33 -7.54 -2.67
N TRP A 184 20.90 -8.38 -1.78
CA TRP A 184 20.71 -9.84 -1.88
C TRP A 184 19.29 -10.27 -1.52
N ILE A 185 18.69 -9.63 -0.51
CA ILE A 185 17.28 -9.88 -0.13
C ILE A 185 16.35 -9.30 -1.21
N GLU A 186 16.69 -8.15 -1.80
CA GLU A 186 15.95 -7.56 -2.92
C GLU A 186 15.87 -8.52 -4.10
N ALA A 187 16.99 -9.13 -4.50
CA ALA A 187 17.02 -10.08 -5.61
C ALA A 187 16.12 -11.30 -5.36
N GLU A 188 16.14 -11.85 -4.14
CA GLU A 188 15.27 -12.96 -3.74
C GLU A 188 13.78 -12.57 -3.76
N ILE A 189 13.44 -11.41 -3.18
CA ILE A 189 12.07 -10.89 -3.14
C ILE A 189 11.57 -10.61 -4.55
N ARG A 190 12.41 -10.07 -5.43
CA ARG A 190 12.10 -9.86 -6.85
C ARG A 190 11.84 -11.18 -7.56
N ASN A 191 12.66 -12.21 -7.30
CA ASN A 191 12.47 -13.54 -7.87
C ASN A 191 11.15 -14.18 -7.40
N ILE A 192 10.81 -14.03 -6.12
CA ILE A 192 9.52 -14.50 -5.58
C ILE A 192 8.36 -13.80 -6.26
N ARG A 193 8.39 -12.46 -6.37
CA ARG A 193 7.30 -11.69 -7.00
C ARG A 193 7.19 -11.92 -8.50
N GLY A 194 8.32 -12.20 -9.17
CA GLY A 194 8.36 -12.56 -10.59
C GLY A 194 7.99 -14.02 -10.87
N PHE A 195 7.91 -14.87 -9.84
CA PHE A 195 7.63 -16.30 -9.98
C PHE A 195 6.33 -16.59 -10.75
N PHE A 196 5.34 -15.70 -10.65
CA PHE A 196 4.03 -15.84 -11.29
C PHE A 196 3.93 -15.20 -12.68
N GLY A 197 5.07 -14.84 -13.30
CA GLY A 197 5.10 -14.25 -14.65
C GLY A 197 4.74 -12.76 -14.70
N ASN A 198 4.46 -12.14 -13.55
CA ASN A 198 4.17 -10.72 -13.44
C ASN A 198 5.44 -9.88 -13.66
N PRO A 199 5.39 -8.84 -14.52
CA PRO A 199 6.49 -7.88 -14.67
C PRO A 199 6.73 -7.11 -13.37
N ILE A 200 7.98 -7.10 -12.90
CA ILE A 200 8.39 -6.39 -11.67
C ILE A 200 9.19 -5.15 -12.05
N ILE A 201 8.59 -3.97 -11.88
CA ILE A 201 9.11 -2.69 -12.38
C ILE A 201 9.61 -1.83 -11.21
N PRO A 202 10.91 -1.49 -11.14
CA PRO A 202 11.40 -0.54 -10.14
C PRO A 202 10.76 0.84 -10.33
N LYS A 203 10.41 1.52 -9.22
CA LYS A 203 9.78 2.86 -9.25
C LYS A 203 10.56 3.88 -10.08
N LYS A 204 11.90 3.82 -10.06
CA LYS A 204 12.74 4.71 -10.86
C LYS A 204 12.59 4.37 -12.35
N GLY A 205 12.00 5.30 -13.11
CA GLY A 205 11.73 5.12 -14.54
C GLY A 205 10.45 4.35 -14.87
N ALA A 206 9.64 4.02 -13.86
CA ALA A 206 8.45 3.18 -14.03
C ALA A 206 7.40 3.76 -14.99
N LEU A 207 7.29 5.09 -15.10
CA LEU A 207 6.34 5.74 -16.01
C LEU A 207 6.50 5.28 -17.47
N ARG A 208 7.74 5.14 -17.95
CA ARG A 208 8.01 4.65 -19.31
C ARG A 208 7.54 3.21 -19.49
N SER A 209 7.81 2.36 -18.50
CA SER A 209 7.39 0.95 -18.53
C SER A 209 5.86 0.81 -18.43
N TYR A 210 5.19 1.64 -17.62
CA TYR A 210 3.73 1.69 -17.59
C TYR A 210 3.15 2.14 -18.92
N MET A 211 3.62 3.24 -19.50
CA MET A 211 3.14 3.68 -20.81
C MET A 211 3.31 2.59 -21.88
N LYS A 212 4.44 1.87 -21.86
CA LYS A 212 4.66 0.72 -22.76
C LYS A 212 3.63 -0.39 -22.51
N MET A 213 3.39 -0.76 -21.26
CA MET A 213 2.42 -1.80 -20.90
C MET A 213 0.99 -1.41 -21.30
N MET A 214 0.59 -0.17 -21.03
CA MET A 214 -0.74 0.35 -21.38
C MET A 214 -0.97 0.37 -22.90
N LYS A 215 0.05 0.75 -23.69
CA LYS A 215 0.01 0.66 -25.16
C LYS A 215 -0.12 -0.77 -25.70
N GLN A 216 0.25 -1.76 -24.89
CA GLN A 216 0.16 -3.19 -25.22
C GLN A 216 -1.09 -3.83 -24.62
N ASN A 217 -2.06 -3.03 -24.17
CA ASN A 217 -3.28 -3.48 -23.49
C ASN A 217 -3.01 -4.38 -22.27
N GLY A 218 -1.86 -4.18 -21.62
CA GLY A 218 -1.46 -4.94 -20.45
C GLY A 218 -2.18 -4.50 -19.17
N TRP A 219 -2.02 -5.30 -18.12
CA TRP A 219 -2.59 -5.01 -16.80
C TRP A 219 -1.56 -4.29 -15.94
N ILE A 220 -1.97 -3.23 -15.25
CA ILE A 220 -1.11 -2.48 -14.34
C ILE A 220 -1.67 -2.50 -12.91
N GLY A 221 -0.80 -2.79 -11.94
CA GLY A 221 -1.14 -2.78 -10.52
C GLY A 221 -0.69 -1.50 -9.86
N VAL A 222 -1.58 -0.81 -9.15
CA VAL A 222 -1.28 0.43 -8.42
C VAL A 222 -1.71 0.31 -6.96
N ILE A 223 -0.84 0.75 -6.05
CA ILE A 223 -1.13 0.90 -4.63
C ILE A 223 -0.89 2.37 -4.28
N ALA A 224 -1.96 3.13 -4.02
CA ALA A 224 -1.93 4.58 -3.88
C ALA A 224 -2.52 5.07 -2.54
N ASP A 225 -2.75 4.17 -1.58
CA ASP A 225 -3.32 4.46 -0.26
C ASP A 225 -2.30 4.92 0.79
N GLN A 226 -1.05 5.17 0.39
CA GLN A 226 -0.03 5.78 1.25
C GLN A 226 0.09 7.30 1.00
N ASN A 227 0.60 8.01 2.00
CA ASN A 227 0.80 9.47 1.93
C ASN A 227 1.78 9.84 0.81
N ALA A 228 1.27 10.53 -0.22
CA ALA A 228 2.06 10.94 -1.39
C ALA A 228 2.98 12.15 -1.15
N GLY A 229 2.91 12.78 0.03
CA GLY A 229 3.71 13.96 0.35
C GLY A 229 2.95 15.26 0.13
N THR A 230 3.65 16.38 0.02
CA THR A 230 3.04 17.69 -0.25
C THR A 230 2.58 17.84 -1.70
N ASP A 231 3.13 17.02 -2.60
CA ASP A 231 2.95 17.16 -4.05
C ASP A 231 1.81 16.27 -4.60
N GLY A 232 1.08 15.60 -3.69
CA GLY A 232 -0.10 14.79 -3.99
C GLY A 232 -1.39 15.62 -3.96
N GLY A 233 -2.47 15.05 -4.51
CA GLY A 233 -3.81 15.61 -4.39
C GLY A 233 -4.46 15.14 -3.09
N PHE A 234 -5.23 16.01 -2.43
CA PHE A 234 -5.97 15.64 -1.23
C PHE A 234 -7.36 15.12 -1.60
N VAL A 235 -7.64 13.89 -1.19
CA VAL A 235 -8.95 13.23 -1.27
C VAL A 235 -9.44 12.93 0.15
N SER A 236 -10.74 12.71 0.33
CA SER A 236 -11.31 12.37 1.64
C SER A 236 -11.08 10.90 1.97
N PHE A 237 -10.64 10.62 3.20
CA PHE A 237 -10.57 9.28 3.77
C PHE A 237 -11.02 9.35 5.22
N PHE A 238 -12.13 8.70 5.54
CA PHE A 238 -12.84 8.85 6.82
C PHE A 238 -13.16 10.31 7.15
N GLY A 239 -13.60 11.08 6.15
CA GLY A 239 -13.95 12.50 6.30
C GLY A 239 -12.76 13.45 6.46
N VAL A 240 -11.51 12.93 6.45
CA VAL A 240 -10.30 13.72 6.64
C VAL A 240 -9.53 13.80 5.32
N PRO A 241 -9.07 15.00 4.88
CA PRO A 241 -8.26 15.11 3.67
C PRO A 241 -6.96 14.31 3.82
N VAL A 242 -6.57 13.52 2.83
CA VAL A 242 -5.31 12.74 2.81
C VAL A 242 -4.62 12.88 1.47
N SER A 243 -3.29 13.05 1.50
CA SER A 243 -2.49 13.22 0.28
C SER A 243 -2.31 11.89 -0.44
N THR A 244 -2.79 11.83 -1.69
CA THR A 244 -2.83 10.66 -2.57
C THR A 244 -2.09 10.95 -3.88
N GLU A 245 -1.44 9.93 -4.44
CA GLU A 245 -0.72 10.05 -5.71
C GLU A 245 -1.72 9.99 -6.87
N VAL A 246 -2.20 11.16 -7.28
CA VAL A 246 -3.27 11.31 -8.26
C VAL A 246 -2.83 11.16 -9.72
N ARG A 247 -1.51 11.17 -9.99
CA ARG A 247 -0.97 11.12 -11.36
C ARG A 247 -1.19 9.78 -12.05
N HIS A 248 -1.40 8.69 -11.29
CA HIS A 248 -1.81 7.41 -11.87
C HIS A 248 -3.13 7.55 -12.63
N PHE A 249 -4.07 8.32 -12.10
CA PHE A 249 -5.39 8.49 -12.70
C PHE A 249 -5.36 9.38 -13.94
N LEU A 250 -4.42 10.34 -14.03
CA LEU A 250 -4.14 11.05 -15.29
C LEU A 250 -3.62 10.08 -16.37
N LEU A 251 -2.73 9.16 -15.99
CA LEU A 251 -2.19 8.19 -16.94
C LEU A 251 -3.28 7.26 -17.50
N PHE A 252 -4.22 6.82 -16.66
CA PHE A 252 -5.30 5.92 -17.08
C PHE A 252 -6.24 6.58 -18.10
N GLN A 253 -6.45 7.90 -17.99
CA GLN A 253 -7.25 8.65 -18.95
C GLN A 253 -6.65 8.68 -20.36
N ARG A 254 -5.32 8.55 -20.51
CA ARG A 254 -4.64 8.60 -21.82
C ARG A 254 -4.87 7.37 -22.72
N PHE A 255 -5.50 6.33 -22.19
CA PHE A 255 -5.80 5.08 -22.88
C PHE A 255 -7.24 4.68 -22.59
N PRO A 256 -7.92 3.86 -23.42
CA PRO A 256 -9.20 3.26 -23.07
C PRO A 256 -9.00 2.25 -21.93
N THR A 257 -8.79 2.76 -20.71
CA THR A 257 -8.43 1.97 -19.55
C THR A 257 -9.68 1.58 -18.79
N LYS A 258 -9.80 0.29 -18.48
CA LYS A 258 -10.76 -0.22 -17.50
C LYS A 258 -10.12 -0.16 -16.11
N MET A 259 -10.68 0.63 -15.20
CA MET A 259 -10.14 0.81 -13.85
C MET A 259 -10.99 0.07 -12.81
N THR A 260 -10.35 -0.70 -11.94
CA THR A 260 -11.00 -1.54 -10.91
C THR A 260 -10.25 -1.47 -9.60
N ALA A 261 -10.97 -1.65 -8.48
CA ALA A 261 -10.35 -1.79 -7.16
C ALA A 261 -10.43 -3.26 -6.70
N ALA A 262 -9.29 -3.88 -6.42
CA ALA A 262 -9.21 -5.29 -6.05
C ALA A 262 -8.35 -5.50 -4.80
N PHE A 263 -8.81 -6.35 -3.89
CA PHE A 263 -8.21 -6.62 -2.59
C PHE A 263 -8.26 -8.11 -2.29
N VAL A 264 -7.33 -8.59 -1.47
CA VAL A 264 -7.34 -9.97 -0.97
C VAL A 264 -7.42 -9.91 0.54
N GLN A 265 -8.63 -10.13 1.06
CA GLN A 265 -8.89 -10.14 2.49
C GLN A 265 -8.48 -11.48 3.09
N ARG A 266 -7.86 -11.46 4.27
CA ARG A 266 -7.51 -12.67 5.02
C ARG A 266 -8.68 -13.10 5.90
N GLU A 267 -8.94 -14.40 5.99
CA GLU A 267 -9.90 -14.94 6.96
C GLU A 267 -9.27 -15.02 8.36
N GLY A 268 -9.52 -14.00 9.18
CA GLY A 268 -8.93 -13.88 10.51
C GLY A 268 -7.40 -13.94 10.44
N LEU A 269 -6.78 -14.78 11.27
CA LEU A 269 -5.32 -14.95 11.32
C LEU A 269 -4.88 -16.29 10.74
N ARG A 270 -5.49 -16.72 9.62
CA ARG A 270 -5.19 -17.99 8.93
C ARG A 270 -4.60 -17.72 7.54
N PHE A 271 -3.88 -18.69 6.98
CA PHE A 271 -3.47 -18.69 5.57
C PHE A 271 -4.68 -19.07 4.70
N LYS A 272 -5.75 -18.29 4.79
CA LYS A 272 -6.97 -18.42 4.00
C LYS A 272 -7.48 -17.03 3.66
N PHE A 273 -7.99 -16.87 2.45
CA PHE A 273 -8.20 -15.60 1.79
C PHE A 273 -9.49 -15.58 1.00
N ARG A 274 -10.04 -14.40 0.86
CA ARG A 274 -11.19 -14.09 0.01
C ARG A 274 -10.82 -12.94 -0.92
N PHE A 275 -11.02 -13.14 -2.21
CA PHE A 275 -10.90 -12.04 -3.17
C PHE A 275 -12.05 -11.05 -2.97
N ARG A 276 -11.78 -9.76 -3.14
CA ARG A 276 -12.76 -8.68 -3.03
C ARG A 276 -12.49 -7.71 -4.17
N ALA A 277 -13.47 -7.50 -5.03
CA ALA A 277 -13.38 -6.49 -6.08
C ALA A 277 -14.55 -5.53 -5.98
N PHE A 278 -14.26 -4.26 -6.24
CA PHE A 278 -15.26 -3.26 -6.56
C PHE A 278 -15.18 -3.04 -8.07
N PHE A 279 -16.35 -3.19 -8.69
CA PHE A 279 -16.49 -3.13 -10.12
C PHE A 279 -16.20 -1.73 -10.65
N GLU A 280 -15.86 -1.71 -11.93
CA GLU A 280 -15.28 -0.58 -12.65
C GLU A 280 -15.93 0.77 -12.37
N THR A 281 -15.09 1.81 -12.30
CA THR A 281 -15.57 3.18 -12.46
C THR A 281 -15.33 3.63 -13.89
N GLU A 282 -16.36 4.21 -14.51
CA GLU A 282 -16.23 4.81 -15.84
C GLU A 282 -15.27 6.00 -15.77
N ILE A 283 -14.29 6.02 -16.68
CA ILE A 283 -13.43 7.17 -16.88
C ILE A 283 -14.15 8.16 -17.78
N ARG A 284 -14.48 9.33 -17.24
CA ARG A 284 -15.18 10.42 -17.94
C ARG A 284 -14.18 11.18 -18.80
N ARG A 285 -14.41 11.20 -20.12
CA ARG A 285 -13.52 11.83 -21.10
C ARG A 285 -13.99 13.19 -21.59
N ASP A 286 -15.23 13.53 -21.26
CA ASP A 286 -15.91 14.79 -21.52
C ASP A 286 -15.63 15.85 -20.44
N THR A 287 -14.96 15.47 -19.36
CA THR A 287 -14.56 16.37 -18.25
C THR A 287 -13.09 16.72 -18.31
N ASP A 288 -12.72 17.85 -17.69
CA ASP A 288 -11.31 18.23 -17.49
C ASP A 288 -10.49 17.10 -16.84
N GLU A 289 -9.30 16.82 -17.39
CA GLU A 289 -8.49 15.65 -17.02
C GLU A 289 -8.07 15.67 -15.53
N ARG A 290 -7.79 16.86 -15.00
CA ARG A 290 -7.38 17.06 -13.60
C ARG A 290 -8.55 16.80 -12.66
N THR A 291 -9.73 17.32 -13.01
CA THR A 291 -10.98 17.10 -12.29
C THR A 291 -11.34 15.62 -12.24
N GLU A 292 -11.25 14.93 -13.39
CA GLU A 292 -11.50 13.50 -13.47
C GLU A 292 -10.48 12.68 -12.69
N ALA A 293 -9.19 13.05 -12.73
CA ALA A 293 -8.16 12.38 -11.94
C ALA A 293 -8.43 12.46 -10.43
N MET A 294 -8.90 13.61 -9.95
CA MET A 294 -9.30 13.77 -8.54
C MET A 294 -10.52 12.90 -8.20
N ARG A 295 -11.51 12.82 -9.09
CA ARG A 295 -12.69 11.97 -8.90
C ARG A 295 -12.33 10.48 -8.84
N LEU A 296 -11.49 10.01 -9.76
CA LEU A 296 -10.99 8.63 -9.77
C LEU A 296 -10.17 8.30 -8.52
N ALA A 297 -9.34 9.24 -8.05
CA ALA A 297 -8.59 9.10 -6.81
C ALA A 297 -9.51 9.01 -5.58
N GLN A 298 -10.58 9.80 -5.55
CA GLN A 298 -11.59 9.73 -4.50
C GLN A 298 -12.31 8.38 -4.52
N TRP A 299 -12.81 7.94 -5.69
CA TRP A 299 -13.46 6.63 -5.84
C TRP A 299 -12.57 5.48 -5.37
N TYR A 300 -11.29 5.49 -5.74
CA TYR A 300 -10.33 4.50 -5.26
C TYR A 300 -10.19 4.53 -3.73
N THR A 301 -10.08 5.73 -3.16
CA THR A 301 -9.95 5.93 -1.70
C THR A 301 -11.21 5.46 -0.96
N ASP A 302 -12.39 5.67 -1.54
CA ASP A 302 -13.66 5.16 -1.02
C ASP A 302 -13.71 3.63 -1.04
N CYS A 303 -13.19 2.99 -2.09
CA CYS A 303 -13.08 1.53 -2.16
C CYS A 303 -12.13 0.99 -1.07
N VAL A 304 -11.01 1.67 -0.82
CA VAL A 304 -10.14 1.35 0.32
C VAL A 304 -10.90 1.53 1.63
N GLN A 305 -11.62 2.65 1.81
CA GLN A 305 -12.39 2.91 3.03
C GLN A 305 -13.40 1.79 3.30
N ARG A 306 -14.15 1.34 2.30
CA ARG A 306 -15.15 0.25 2.44
C ARG A 306 -14.53 -1.03 2.99
N VAL A 307 -13.41 -1.49 2.44
CA VAL A 307 -12.77 -2.72 2.96
C VAL A 307 -12.18 -2.52 4.36
N VAL A 308 -11.69 -1.32 4.67
CA VAL A 308 -11.18 -0.97 5.99
C VAL A 308 -12.31 -0.87 7.03
N GLU A 309 -13.48 -0.38 6.66
CA GLU A 309 -14.65 -0.31 7.55
C GLU A 309 -15.15 -1.68 7.97
N GLU A 310 -15.06 -2.66 7.06
CA GLU A 310 -15.46 -4.05 7.28
C GLU A 310 -14.41 -4.85 8.09
N ALA A 311 -13.13 -4.63 7.85
CA ALA A 311 -12.03 -5.35 8.51
C ALA A 311 -10.86 -4.42 8.85
N PRO A 312 -11.04 -3.50 9.82
CA PRO A 312 -10.07 -2.45 10.12
C PRO A 312 -8.73 -3.01 10.60
N GLU A 313 -8.73 -4.23 11.15
CA GLU A 313 -7.52 -4.91 11.58
C GLU A 313 -6.63 -5.41 10.43
N GLN A 314 -7.06 -5.30 9.17
CA GLN A 314 -6.27 -5.75 8.02
C GLN A 314 -5.61 -4.62 7.24
N TYR A 315 -5.89 -3.36 7.61
CA TYR A 315 -5.24 -2.20 7.02
C TYR A 315 -3.88 -1.93 7.67
N ASP A 316 -2.91 -1.47 6.88
CA ASP A 316 -1.60 -1.06 7.38
C ASP A 316 -1.63 0.30 8.09
N TRP A 317 -2.06 0.27 9.35
CA TRP A 317 -2.05 1.45 10.22
C TRP A 317 -0.65 1.88 10.69
N LEU A 318 0.44 1.18 10.29
CA LEU A 318 1.81 1.60 10.62
C LEU A 318 2.29 2.75 9.74
N HIS A 319 1.62 2.98 8.61
CA HIS A 319 1.93 4.08 7.71
C HIS A 319 1.36 5.42 8.23
N ARG A 320 2.09 6.52 8.05
CA ARG A 320 1.62 7.86 8.43
C ARG A 320 0.65 8.44 7.38
N ARG A 321 -0.49 7.79 7.14
CA ARG A 321 -1.47 8.16 6.09
C ARG A 321 -1.92 9.62 6.19
N PHE A 322 -2.24 10.09 7.39
CA PHE A 322 -2.70 11.47 7.66
C PHE A 322 -1.59 12.53 7.79
N ARG A 323 -0.39 12.32 7.24
CA ARG A 323 0.79 13.16 7.58
C ARG A 323 0.80 14.48 6.86
N SER A 324 0.78 14.42 5.54
CA SER A 324 0.72 15.63 4.73
C SER A 324 -0.66 16.22 4.87
N ARG A 325 -0.71 17.53 5.07
CA ARG A 325 -1.92 18.32 5.29
C ARG A 325 -2.03 19.37 4.17
N PRO A 326 -3.25 19.78 3.80
CA PRO A 326 -3.44 20.94 2.94
C PRO A 326 -2.74 22.18 3.52
N PRO A 327 -2.34 23.17 2.70
CA PRO A 327 -1.74 24.40 3.19
C PRO A 327 -2.56 25.04 4.31
N GLY A 328 -1.92 25.37 5.43
CA GLY A 328 -2.55 25.97 6.60
C GLY A 328 -3.29 25.01 7.55
N ALA A 329 -3.54 23.75 7.17
CA ALA A 329 -4.22 22.81 8.04
C ALA A 329 -3.30 22.23 9.13
N PRO A 330 -3.76 22.10 10.39
CA PRO A 330 -2.92 21.67 11.49
C PRO A 330 -2.52 20.20 11.40
N SER A 331 -1.38 19.87 12.00
CA SER A 331 -0.83 18.50 12.03
C SER A 331 -1.66 17.56 12.93
N LEU A 332 -2.01 16.38 12.40
CA LEU A 332 -2.72 15.34 13.16
C LEU A 332 -1.79 14.38 13.92
N TYR A 333 -0.46 14.56 13.83
CA TYR A 333 0.54 13.72 14.52
C TYR A 333 1.30 14.45 15.63
N GLU A 334 0.92 15.67 15.96
CA GLU A 334 1.45 16.32 17.15
C GLU A 334 1.00 15.59 18.42
N ASN A 335 1.87 15.57 19.43
CA ASN A 335 1.61 14.97 20.73
C ASN A 335 1.20 13.48 20.66
N LEU A 336 1.87 12.67 19.83
CA LEU A 336 1.63 11.23 19.74
C LEU A 336 1.64 10.55 21.12
N GLY A 337 0.50 9.96 21.49
CA GLY A 337 0.29 9.30 22.78
C GLY A 337 -0.64 10.05 23.73
N LYS A 338 -0.99 11.29 23.42
CA LYS A 338 -2.12 12.00 24.05
C LYS A 338 -3.40 11.80 23.23
N PRO A 339 -4.59 11.92 23.85
CA PRO A 339 -5.86 11.95 23.13
C PRO A 339 -5.82 12.94 21.97
N LEU A 340 -6.43 12.57 20.84
CA LEU A 340 -6.55 13.48 19.72
C LEU A 340 -7.55 14.59 20.07
N ASP A 341 -7.12 15.84 19.94
CA ASP A 341 -8.04 16.97 20.01
C ASP A 341 -8.97 16.95 18.79
N ARG A 342 -10.27 16.80 19.03
CA ARG A 342 -11.30 16.73 17.98
C ARG A 342 -11.43 18.05 17.23
N ALA A 343 -11.07 19.19 17.84
CA ALA A 343 -11.04 20.48 17.14
C ALA A 343 -10.03 20.46 15.97
N LEU A 344 -8.93 19.69 16.07
CA LEU A 344 -7.98 19.54 14.97
C LEU A 344 -8.56 18.81 13.76
N LEU A 345 -9.50 17.88 13.98
CA LEU A 345 -10.22 17.19 12.90
C LEU A 345 -11.21 18.13 12.21
N GLN A 346 -11.96 18.90 13.01
CA GLN A 346 -12.93 19.88 12.50
C GLN A 346 -12.26 21.04 11.76
N ALA A 347 -11.03 21.40 12.14
CA ALA A 347 -10.22 22.43 11.48
C ALA A 347 -9.58 21.96 10.15
N GLN A 348 -9.77 20.70 9.74
CA GLN A 348 -9.28 20.24 8.43
C GLN A 348 -10.19 20.77 7.32
N PRO A 349 -9.64 21.33 6.23
CA PRO A 349 -10.45 21.78 5.12
C PRO A 349 -11.07 20.58 4.37
N PRO A 350 -12.20 20.79 3.67
CA PRO A 350 -12.83 19.74 2.90
C PRO A 350 -11.95 19.33 1.72
N ALA A 351 -11.95 18.02 1.40
CA ALA A 351 -11.43 17.48 0.14
C ALA A 351 -12.56 17.43 -0.91
N PRO A 352 -12.25 17.42 -2.23
CA PRO A 352 -10.93 17.32 -2.83
C PRO A 352 -10.16 18.65 -2.92
N ILE A 353 -8.84 18.59 -2.81
CA ILE A 353 -7.94 19.72 -3.08
C ILE A 353 -6.86 19.24 -4.06
N PRO A 354 -6.76 19.80 -5.28
CA PRO A 354 -5.78 19.34 -6.26
C PRO A 354 -4.33 19.63 -5.82
N PRO A 355 -3.33 18.94 -6.38
CA PRO A 355 -1.93 19.29 -6.20
C PRO A 355 -1.66 20.78 -6.52
N ALA A 356 -0.77 21.43 -5.77
CA ALA A 356 -0.46 22.85 -5.95
C ALA A 356 0.04 23.19 -7.38
N GLU A 357 0.80 22.29 -7.98
CA GLU A 357 1.25 22.41 -9.39
C GLU A 357 0.09 22.42 -10.41
N TRP A 358 -1.10 21.94 -10.04
CA TRP A 358 -2.27 21.95 -10.91
C TRP A 358 -3.06 23.25 -10.81
N SER A 359 -2.85 24.05 -9.77
CA SER A 359 -3.43 25.40 -9.65
C SER A 359 -2.63 26.48 -10.39
N GLU A 360 -1.33 26.28 -10.64
CA GLU A 360 -0.44 27.30 -11.21
C GLU A 360 -0.41 27.35 -12.76
N GLY A 361 -1.36 26.71 -13.44
CA GLY A 361 -1.35 26.58 -14.90
C GLY A 361 -2.63 27.05 -15.59
N ASN A 362 -2.87 28.36 -15.60
CA ASN A 362 -3.58 29.08 -16.68
C ASN A 362 -3.12 30.54 -16.73
N ALA A 363 -1.83 30.73 -16.98
CA ALA A 363 -1.28 31.92 -17.62
C ALA A 363 -0.03 31.46 -18.40
N THR A 364 0.00 31.74 -19.69
CA THR A 364 1.11 31.44 -20.64
C THR A 364 1.23 29.97 -21.11
N ALA A 365 0.49 29.63 -22.17
CA ALA A 365 1.05 29.15 -23.44
C ALA A 365 -0.12 28.88 -24.42
N GLY A 366 -0.40 29.89 -25.25
CA GLY A 366 -1.04 29.71 -26.55
C GLY A 366 0.00 29.46 -27.64
#